data_AF-A0A7M2T9A7-F1
#
_entry.id   AF-A0A7M2T9A7-F1
#
_cell.length_a   1.000
_cell.length_b   1.000
_cell.length_c   1.000
_cell.angle_alpha   90.00
_cell.angle_beta   90.00
_cell.angle_gamma   90.00
#
_symmetry.space_group_name_H-M   'P 1'
#
loop_
_entity.id
_entity.type
_entity.pdbx_description
1 polymer ?
#
loop_
_entity_poly.entity_id
_entity_poly.type
_entity_poly.pdbx_seq_one_letter_code
_entity_poly.pdbx_strand_id
1 'polypeptide(L)'
;MSASQLAALARTTEPQTALRRFLALDAVVTGVNGVAYLVASGPLGRLLGVDSGLLLVLGAVLMAYAAGVALLAARPRPAALPVRAVIETNLAWAALSFLALVLWLTPSTAGAVWGVLQALTVAGFAALQYIALRERQGSSS
;
A
#
# COMPACT_ATOMS: atom_id res chain seq x y z
N MET A 1 -16.21 35.78 -13.00
CA MET A 1 -15.95 34.46 -12.38
C MET A 1 -15.91 34.67 -10.88
N SER A 2 -16.79 34.01 -10.11
CA SER A 2 -16.95 34.34 -8.69
C SER A 2 -15.88 33.68 -7.82
N ALA A 3 -15.48 34.34 -6.73
CA ALA A 3 -14.56 33.78 -5.73
C ALA A 3 -15.04 32.44 -5.15
N SER A 4 -16.35 32.19 -5.17
CA SER A 4 -16.98 30.93 -4.79
C SER A 4 -16.68 29.77 -5.75
N GLN A 5 -16.46 30.02 -7.05
CA GLN A 5 -16.03 28.99 -8.01
C GLN A 5 -14.54 28.63 -7.82
N LEU A 6 -13.69 29.61 -7.49
CA LEU A 6 -12.27 29.39 -7.17
C LEU A 6 -12.09 28.62 -5.85
N ALA A 7 -12.88 28.95 -4.82
CA ALA A 7 -12.87 28.22 -3.56
C ALA A 7 -13.42 26.78 -3.69
N ALA A 8 -14.35 26.54 -4.61
CA ALA A 8 -14.84 25.20 -4.96
C ALA A 8 -13.81 24.40 -5.78
N LEU A 9 -13.12 25.04 -6.74
CA LEU A 9 -12.02 24.44 -7.51
C LEU A 9 -10.81 24.07 -6.62
N ALA A 10 -10.48 24.92 -5.65
CA ALA A 10 -9.44 24.64 -4.66
C ALA A 10 -9.82 23.46 -3.74
N ARG A 11 -11.07 23.39 -3.26
CA ARG A 11 -11.56 22.28 -2.42
C ARG A 11 -11.67 20.95 -3.16
N THR A 12 -11.96 20.95 -4.46
CA THR A 12 -12.12 19.73 -5.27
C THR A 12 -10.79 19.11 -5.70
N THR A 13 -9.71 19.91 -5.74
CA THR A 13 -8.36 19.44 -6.11
C THR A 13 -7.68 18.67 -4.98
N GLU A 14 -7.98 19.02 -3.73
CA GLU A 14 -7.36 18.42 -2.53
C GLU A 14 -7.64 16.91 -2.38
N PRO A 15 -8.89 16.40 -2.38
CA PRO A 15 -9.16 14.97 -2.14
C PRO A 15 -8.59 14.08 -3.25
N GLN A 16 -8.64 14.56 -4.49
CA GLN A 16 -8.16 13.80 -5.64
C GLN A 16 -6.63 13.76 -5.68
N THR A 17 -5.97 14.86 -5.28
CA THR A 17 -4.51 14.92 -5.15
C THR A 17 -4.03 14.09 -3.97
N ALA A 18 -4.75 14.13 -2.84
CA ALA A 18 -4.46 13.31 -1.66
C ALA A 18 -4.53 11.81 -1.98
N LEU A 19 -5.60 11.35 -2.63
CA LEU A 19 -5.74 9.94 -3.03
C LEU A 19 -4.57 9.49 -3.93
N ARG A 20 -4.19 10.31 -4.92
CA ARG A 20 -3.05 10.00 -5.80
C ARG A 20 -1.73 9.96 -5.04
N ARG A 21 -1.51 10.87 -4.09
CA ARG A 21 -0.32 10.88 -3.23
C ARG A 21 -0.24 9.63 -2.35
N PHE A 22 -1.36 9.20 -1.75
CA PHE A 22 -1.37 7.98 -0.94
C PHE A 22 -1.15 6.72 -1.77
N LEU A 23 -1.73 6.62 -2.97
CA LEU A 23 -1.43 5.53 -3.90
C LEU A 23 0.04 5.54 -4.34
N ALA A 24 0.59 6.71 -4.65
CA ALA A 24 2.00 6.83 -5.03
C ALA A 24 2.94 6.44 -3.88
N LEU A 25 2.64 6.88 -2.66
CA LEU A 25 3.43 6.55 -1.47
C LEU A 25 3.38 5.04 -1.17
N ASP A 26 2.20 4.43 -1.26
CA ASP A 26 2.03 2.98 -1.14
C ASP A 26 2.88 2.25 -2.20
N ALA A 27 2.76 2.64 -3.47
CA ALA A 27 3.55 2.03 -4.55
C ALA A 27 5.07 2.16 -4.32
N VAL A 28 5.55 3.32 -3.85
CA VAL A 28 6.98 3.54 -3.57
C VAL A 28 7.44 2.68 -2.40
N VAL A 29 6.73 2.72 -1.27
CA VAL A 29 7.11 1.96 -0.07
C VAL A 29 7.05 0.45 -0.36
N THR A 30 6.01 -0.01 -1.02
CA THR A 30 5.84 -1.41 -1.41
C THR A 30 6.90 -1.84 -2.43
N GLY A 31 7.22 -0.99 -3.41
CA GLY A 31 8.27 -1.25 -4.40
C GLY A 31 9.66 -1.31 -3.78
N VAL A 32 10.00 -0.38 -2.87
CA VAL A 32 11.28 -0.42 -2.13
C VAL A 32 11.40 -1.72 -1.33
N ASN A 33 10.33 -2.14 -0.66
CA ASN A 33 10.32 -3.41 0.07
C ASN A 33 10.47 -4.62 -0.88
N GLY A 34 9.77 -4.61 -2.01
CA GLY A 34 9.88 -5.65 -3.03
C GLY A 34 11.29 -5.76 -3.60
N VAL A 35 11.94 -4.64 -3.92
CA VAL A 35 13.35 -4.61 -4.38
C VAL A 35 14.27 -5.14 -3.28
N ALA A 36 14.08 -4.73 -2.03
CA ALA A 36 14.89 -5.22 -0.92
C ALA A 36 14.80 -6.74 -0.79
N TYR A 37 13.60 -7.31 -0.90
CA TYR A 37 13.39 -8.75 -0.88
C TYR A 37 14.01 -9.46 -2.09
N LEU A 38 13.94 -8.90 -3.29
CA LEU A 38 14.53 -9.50 -4.49
C LEU A 38 16.07 -9.47 -4.48
N VAL A 39 16.66 -8.36 -4.05
CA VAL A 39 18.12 -8.15 -4.11
C VAL A 39 18.83 -8.72 -2.89
N ALA A 40 18.19 -8.68 -1.72
CA ALA A 40 18.80 -9.05 -0.44
C ALA A 40 18.06 -10.20 0.28
N SER A 41 17.36 -11.07 -0.46
CA SER A 41 16.62 -12.22 0.09
C SER A 41 17.45 -13.07 1.05
N GLY A 42 18.71 -13.37 0.71
CA GLY A 42 19.60 -14.17 1.56
C GLY A 42 19.93 -13.51 2.91
N PRO A 43 20.54 -12.31 2.92
CA PRO A 43 20.79 -11.58 4.16
C PRO A 43 19.53 -11.28 4.98
N LEU A 44 18.44 -10.85 4.33
CA LEU A 44 17.17 -10.56 5.00
C LEU A 44 16.54 -11.85 5.55
N GLY A 45 16.62 -12.97 4.83
CA GLY A 45 16.10 -14.24 5.31
C GLY A 45 16.75 -14.69 6.61
N ARG A 46 18.07 -14.54 6.72
CA ARG A 46 18.80 -14.81 7.97
C ARG A 46 18.43 -13.83 9.09
N LEU A 47 18.29 -12.55 8.78
CA LEU A 47 17.93 -11.52 9.77
C LEU A 47 16.51 -11.73 10.30
N LEU A 48 15.55 -11.97 9.41
CA LEU A 48 14.13 -12.09 9.73
C LEU A 48 13.75 -13.51 10.20
N GLY A 49 14.63 -14.50 10.02
CA GLY A 49 14.30 -15.91 10.28
C GLY A 49 13.24 -16.43 9.31
N VAL A 50 13.28 -15.99 8.05
CA VAL A 50 12.32 -16.37 7.01
C VAL A 50 13.09 -17.00 5.85
N ASP A 51 12.50 -18.00 5.21
CA ASP A 51 13.09 -18.63 4.03
C ASP A 51 13.38 -17.60 2.92
N SER A 52 14.58 -17.66 2.34
CA SER A 52 15.02 -16.71 1.32
C SER A 52 14.27 -16.90 -0.01
N GLY A 53 13.84 -18.13 -0.31
CA GLY A 53 12.99 -18.41 -1.47
C GLY A 53 11.62 -17.78 -1.31
N LEU A 54 11.02 -17.89 -0.13
CA LEU A 54 9.78 -17.19 0.22
C LEU A 54 9.94 -15.67 0.07
N LEU A 55 11.01 -15.08 0.60
CA LEU A 55 11.26 -13.64 0.42
C LEU A 55 11.39 -13.25 -1.06
N LEU A 56 12.07 -14.05 -1.89
CA LEU A 56 12.18 -13.79 -3.33
C LEU A 56 10.81 -13.76 -4.01
N VAL A 57 9.96 -14.76 -3.71
CA VAL A 57 8.59 -14.84 -4.25
C VAL A 57 7.76 -13.64 -3.77
N LEU A 58 7.82 -13.30 -2.48
CA LEU A 58 7.14 -12.13 -1.93
C LEU A 58 7.63 -10.85 -2.62
N GLY A 59 8.94 -10.70 -2.84
CA GLY A 59 9.52 -9.56 -3.54
C GLY A 59 8.97 -9.39 -4.95
N ALA A 60 8.85 -10.48 -5.71
CA ALA A 60 8.27 -10.46 -7.06
C ALA A 60 6.79 -10.05 -7.05
N VAL A 61 6.00 -10.61 -6.11
CA VAL A 61 4.58 -10.25 -5.92
C VAL A 61 4.43 -8.77 -5.54
N LEU A 62 5.24 -8.29 -4.60
CA LEU A 62 5.22 -6.87 -4.19
C LEU A 62 5.59 -5.94 -5.33
N MET A 63 6.55 -6.31 -6.18
CA MET A 63 6.90 -5.51 -7.36
C MET A 63 5.76 -5.43 -8.37
N ALA A 64 5.07 -6.56 -8.64
CA ALA A 64 3.91 -6.57 -9.52
C ALA A 64 2.77 -5.70 -8.97
N TYR A 65 2.50 -5.80 -7.66
CA TYR A 65 1.51 -4.97 -6.98
C TYR A 65 1.88 -3.49 -7.02
N ALA A 66 3.11 -3.13 -6.64
CA ALA A 66 3.61 -1.76 -6.67
C ALA A 66 3.51 -1.14 -8.06
N ALA A 67 3.83 -1.89 -9.12
CA ALA A 67 3.65 -1.44 -10.49
C ALA A 67 2.17 -1.15 -10.82
N GLY A 68 1.25 -2.04 -10.43
CA GLY A 68 -0.19 -1.83 -10.60
C GLY A 68 -0.70 -0.57 -9.88
N VAL A 69 -0.28 -0.36 -8.63
CA VAL A 69 -0.66 0.82 -7.84
C VAL A 69 -0.04 2.10 -8.42
N ALA A 70 1.22 2.06 -8.86
CA ALA A 70 1.89 3.20 -9.51
C ALA A 70 1.17 3.61 -10.80
N LEU A 71 0.78 2.64 -11.64
CA LEU A 71 0.00 2.90 -12.85
C LEU A 71 -1.36 3.54 -12.53
N LEU A 72 -1.99 3.13 -11.43
CA LEU A 72 -3.23 3.73 -10.96
C LEU A 72 -3.02 5.17 -10.45
N ALA A 73 -1.96 5.41 -9.69
CA ALA A 73 -1.59 6.73 -9.18
C ALA A 73 -1.22 7.73 -10.29
N ALA A 74 -0.63 7.24 -11.38
CA ALA A 74 -0.29 8.02 -12.56
C ALA A 74 -1.53 8.56 -13.30
N ARG A 75 -2.72 7.97 -13.12
CA ARG A 75 -3.96 8.44 -13.76
C ARG A 75 -4.39 9.80 -13.17
N PRO A 76 -4.81 10.77 -14.01
CA PRO A 76 -5.34 12.05 -13.54
C PRO A 76 -6.56 11.88 -12.63
N ARG A 77 -7.45 10.93 -12.98
CA ARG A 77 -8.64 10.56 -12.22
C ARG A 77 -8.65 9.04 -11.98
N PRO A 78 -8.08 8.55 -10.87
CA PRO A 78 -8.17 7.13 -10.54
C PRO A 78 -9.64 6.69 -10.44
N ALA A 79 -10.01 5.58 -11.07
CA ALA A 79 -11.38 5.07 -10.96
C ALA A 79 -11.62 4.46 -9.56
N ALA A 80 -12.85 4.57 -9.03
CA ALA A 80 -13.15 4.12 -7.67
C ALA A 80 -12.99 2.59 -7.50
N LEU A 81 -13.35 1.81 -8.51
CA LEU A 81 -13.27 0.33 -8.45
C LEU A 81 -11.82 -0.17 -8.28
N PRO A 82 -10.83 0.22 -9.13
CA PRO A 82 -9.43 -0.15 -8.91
C PRO A 82 -8.87 0.32 -7.56
N VAL A 83 -9.26 1.51 -7.08
CA VAL A 83 -8.82 2.01 -5.77
C VAL A 83 -9.36 1.14 -4.64
N ARG A 84 -10.63 0.70 -4.72
CA ARG A 84 -11.19 -0.25 -3.73
C ARG A 84 -10.45 -1.58 -3.76
N ALA A 85 -10.10 -2.09 -4.93
CA ALA A 85 -9.31 -3.32 -5.04
C ALA A 85 -7.93 -3.20 -4.35
N VAL A 86 -7.26 -2.05 -4.48
CA VAL A 86 -5.99 -1.76 -3.77
C VAL A 86 -6.21 -1.77 -2.25
N ILE A 87 -7.25 -1.08 -1.76
CA ILE A 87 -7.60 -1.05 -0.34
C ILE A 87 -7.87 -2.46 0.20
N GLU A 88 -8.71 -3.24 -0.50
CA GLU A 88 -9.06 -4.61 -0.11
C GLU A 88 -7.83 -5.54 -0.13
N THR A 89 -6.97 -5.39 -1.13
CA THR A 89 -5.71 -6.14 -1.23
C THR A 89 -4.79 -5.82 -0.06
N ASN A 90 -4.62 -4.54 0.28
CA ASN A 90 -3.82 -4.12 1.44
C ASN A 90 -4.39 -4.66 2.76
N LEU A 91 -5.72 -4.63 2.94
CA LEU A 91 -6.36 -5.20 4.13
C LEU A 91 -6.18 -6.73 4.21
N ALA A 92 -6.38 -7.43 3.10
CA ALA A 92 -6.16 -8.86 3.02
C ALA A 92 -4.70 -9.22 3.30
N TRP A 93 -3.75 -8.44 2.77
CA TRP A 93 -2.32 -8.62 3.02
C TRP A 93 -1.93 -8.39 4.48
N ALA A 94 -2.48 -7.35 5.11
CA ALA A 94 -2.26 -7.09 6.52
C ALA A 94 -2.80 -8.22 7.40
N ALA A 95 -4.04 -8.67 7.14
CA ALA A 95 -4.63 -9.80 7.86
C ALA A 95 -3.82 -11.08 7.65
N LEU A 96 -3.42 -11.38 6.41
CA LEU A 96 -2.60 -12.54 6.09
C LEU A 96 -1.24 -12.47 6.77
N SER A 97 -0.64 -11.29 6.89
CA SER A 97 0.64 -11.10 7.59
C SER A 97 0.52 -11.45 9.08
N PHE A 98 -0.55 -11.02 9.76
CA PHE A 98 -0.79 -11.40 11.15
C PHE A 98 -1.09 -12.90 11.30
N LEU A 99 -1.91 -13.47 10.42
CA LEU A 99 -2.18 -14.90 10.42
C LEU A 99 -0.90 -15.70 10.19
N ALA A 100 -0.03 -15.27 9.28
CA ALA A 100 1.24 -15.92 9.03
C ALA A 100 2.14 -15.94 10.26
N LEU A 101 2.23 -14.82 11.00
CA LEU A 101 3.02 -14.74 12.23
C LEU A 101 2.49 -15.65 13.36
N VAL A 102 1.18 -15.90 13.41
CA VAL A 102 0.56 -16.68 14.49
C VAL A 102 0.43 -18.16 14.13
N LEU A 103 0.23 -18.49 12.85
CA LEU A 103 -0.17 -19.83 12.41
C LEU A 103 0.90 -20.61 11.65
N TRP A 104 1.81 -19.94 10.92
CA TRP A 104 2.64 -20.63 9.92
C TRP A 104 4.13 -20.31 10.00
N LEU A 105 4.50 -19.09 10.41
CA LEU A 105 5.88 -18.63 10.44
C LEU A 105 6.40 -18.56 11.88
N THR A 106 7.63 -18.99 12.06
CA THR A 106 8.40 -18.87 13.30
C THR A 106 9.62 -17.97 13.07
N PRO A 107 9.41 -16.66 12.79
CA PRO A 107 10.49 -15.75 12.47
C PRO A 107 11.39 -15.48 13.69
N SER A 108 12.54 -14.85 13.44
CA SER A 108 13.32 -14.24 14.50
C SER A 108 12.53 -13.11 15.19
N THR A 109 12.98 -12.64 16.35
CA THR A 109 12.38 -11.45 17.00
C THR A 109 12.35 -10.24 16.06
N ALA A 110 13.43 -10.04 15.29
CA ALA A 110 13.48 -8.97 14.30
C ALA A 110 12.45 -9.17 13.18
N GLY A 111 12.28 -10.42 12.70
CA GLY A 111 11.27 -10.75 11.71
C GLY A 111 9.83 -10.61 12.21
N ALA A 112 9.56 -10.93 13.47
CA ALA A 112 8.25 -10.72 14.09
C ALA A 112 7.92 -9.22 14.17
N VAL A 113 8.85 -8.42 14.69
CA VAL A 113 8.70 -6.95 14.75
C VAL A 113 8.49 -6.37 13.37
N TRP A 114 9.32 -6.77 12.39
CA TRP A 114 9.20 -6.34 11.00
C TRP A 114 7.84 -6.72 10.40
N GLY A 115 7.40 -7.97 10.61
CA GLY A 115 6.12 -8.48 10.14
C GLY A 115 4.93 -7.66 10.65
N VAL A 116 4.93 -7.31 11.94
CA VAL A 116 3.91 -6.44 12.53
C VAL A 116 3.99 -5.02 11.96
N LEU A 117 5.19 -4.43 11.89
CA LEU A 117 5.39 -3.08 11.36
C LEU A 117 4.93 -2.95 9.90
N GLN A 118 5.28 -3.91 9.04
CA GLN A 118 4.81 -3.90 7.65
C GLN A 118 3.29 -4.07 7.56
N ALA A 119 2.69 -4.95 8.38
CA ALA A 119 1.24 -5.18 8.36
C ALA A 119 0.47 -3.91 8.77
N LEU A 120 0.95 -3.22 9.81
CA LEU A 120 0.38 -1.94 10.24
C LEU A 120 0.57 -0.83 9.20
N THR A 121 1.74 -0.78 8.55
CA THR A 121 2.02 0.19 7.48
C THR A 121 1.06 0.02 6.30
N VAL A 122 0.88 -1.24 5.84
CA VAL A 122 -0.04 -1.58 4.75
C VAL A 122 -1.49 -1.29 5.12
N ALA A 123 -1.91 -1.63 6.35
CA ALA A 123 -3.25 -1.27 6.85
C ALA A 123 -3.44 0.25 6.94
N GLY A 124 -2.39 1.00 7.32
CA GLY A 124 -2.38 2.46 7.32
C GLY A 124 -2.61 3.05 5.93
N PHE A 125 -1.96 2.51 4.90
CA PHE A 125 -2.23 2.91 3.51
C PHE A 125 -3.68 2.64 3.10
N ALA A 126 -4.20 1.45 3.41
CA ALA A 126 -5.60 1.12 3.14
C ALA A 126 -6.57 2.13 3.79
N ALA A 127 -6.32 2.49 5.05
CA ALA A 127 -7.12 3.47 5.78
C ALA A 127 -7.06 4.87 5.13
N LEU A 128 -5.86 5.36 4.80
CA LEU A 128 -5.68 6.66 4.16
C LEU A 128 -6.35 6.72 2.77
N GLN A 129 -6.18 5.66 1.98
CA GLN A 129 -6.82 5.53 0.65
C GLN A 129 -8.34 5.47 0.76
N TYR A 130 -8.88 4.75 1.76
CA TYR A 130 -10.31 4.66 2.01
C TYR A 130 -10.93 6.01 2.40
N ILE A 131 -10.30 6.73 3.34
CA ILE A 131 -10.75 8.05 3.77
C ILE A 131 -10.77 9.02 2.58
N ALA A 132 -9.67 9.09 1.82
CA ALA A 132 -9.57 9.97 0.65
C ALA A 132 -10.60 9.60 -0.45
N LEU A 133 -10.87 8.31 -0.66
CA LEU A 133 -11.89 7.86 -1.60
C LEU A 133 -13.31 8.22 -1.14
N ARG A 134 -13.60 8.14 0.16
CA ARG A 134 -14.90 8.51 0.74
C ARG A 134 -15.17 10.00 0.62
N GLU A 135 -14.20 10.85 0.96
CA GLU A 135 -14.31 12.31 0.85
C GLU A 135 -14.55 12.77 -0.59
N ARG A 136 -13.89 12.12 -1.55
CA ARG A 136 -14.09 12.37 -2.98
C ARG A 136 -15.52 12.06 -3.43
N GLN A 137 -16.11 10.95 -3.00
CA GLN A 137 -17.47 10.54 -3.38
C GLN A 137 -18.53 11.46 -2.76
N GLY A 138 -18.32 11.89 -1.50
CA GLY A 138 -19.22 12.84 -0.82
C GLY A 138 -19.20 14.25 -1.40
N SER A 139 -18.11 14.65 -2.06
CA SER A 139 -17.99 15.95 -2.75
C SER A 139 -18.59 15.96 -4.16
N SER A 140 -18.94 14.79 -4.71
CA SER A 140 -19.51 14.64 -6.06
C SER A 140 -21.02 14.33 -6.06
N SER A 141 -21.64 14.29 -4.87
CA SER A 141 -23.09 14.06 -4.66
C SER A 141 -23.79 15.37 -4.35
#